data_AF-A0A0U0ZR90-F1
#
_entry.id   AF-A0A0U0ZR90-F1
#
_cell.length_a   1.000
_cell.length_b   1.000
_cell.length_c   1.000
_cell.angle_alpha   90.00
_cell.angle_beta   90.00
_cell.angle_gamma   90.00
#
_symmetry.space_group_name_H-M   'P 1'
#
loop_
_entity.id
_entity.type
_entity.pdbx_description
1 polymer ?
#
loop_
_entity_poly.entity_id
_entity_poly.type
_entity_poly.pdbx_seq_one_letter_code
_entity_poly.pdbx_strand_id
1 'polypeptide(L)'
;MHIWREALDVSHILVISLDRDTQARLDAGEYVFPEDAESHEHSIVCPYTGGCGGWIGGQQPHEVDGKSASCGPEDCICDDGQPSCLGEDGGEHPPWYDQEDFEFHGVMHTWRHGHGWTVPYDGCIVRYNSSYDLPYEYDELPLGEHEVDAEWDDTGCTLVLVPEAAKQTRVLNPQV
;
A
#
# COMPACT_ATOMS: atom_id res chain seq x y z
N MET A 1 3.97 8.31 24.12
CA MET A 1 3.92 6.84 23.97
C MET A 1 2.87 6.56 22.91
N HIS A 2 3.26 6.61 21.64
CA HIS A 2 2.38 6.27 20.52
C HIS A 2 2.73 4.85 20.13
N ILE A 3 1.78 3.96 20.38
CA ILE A 3 1.84 2.58 19.95
C ILE A 3 1.56 2.65 18.47
N TRP A 4 2.61 2.62 17.64
CA TRP A 4 2.45 2.14 16.28
C TRP A 4 1.78 0.77 16.42
N ARG A 5 0.53 0.63 15.96
CA ARG A 5 0.09 -0.70 15.59
C ARG A 5 1.06 -1.07 14.47
N GLU A 6 2.02 -1.94 14.76
CA GLU A 6 2.60 -2.81 13.75
C GLU A 6 1.44 -3.19 12.85
N ALA A 7 1.61 -2.98 11.53
CA ALA A 7 0.61 -3.38 10.55
C ALA A 7 0.07 -4.73 11.03
N LEU A 8 -1.22 -4.76 11.40
CA LEU A 8 -1.80 -6.01 11.86
C LEU A 8 -1.42 -7.01 10.78
N ASP A 9 -0.91 -8.16 11.20
CA ASP A 9 -0.45 -9.27 10.34
C ASP A 9 -1.68 -9.79 9.58
N VAL A 10 -2.15 -8.99 8.62
CA VAL A 10 -3.44 -9.08 7.96
C VAL A 10 -3.14 -9.63 6.60
N SER A 11 -3.33 -10.94 6.51
CA SER A 11 -3.29 -11.61 5.24
C SER A 11 -4.49 -11.23 4.37
N HIS A 12 -4.19 -11.09 3.10
CA HIS A 12 -5.13 -10.99 1.99
C HIS A 12 -5.14 -12.32 1.23
N ILE A 13 -6.13 -12.50 0.37
CA ILE A 13 -6.25 -13.68 -0.49
C ILE A 13 -6.12 -13.21 -1.93
N LEU A 14 -5.02 -13.59 -2.58
CA LEU A 14 -4.85 -13.50 -4.03
C LEU A 14 -5.61 -14.68 -4.67
N VAL A 15 -6.62 -14.36 -5.45
CA VAL A 15 -7.42 -15.34 -6.20
C VAL A 15 -6.94 -15.31 -7.64
N ILE A 16 -6.41 -16.44 -8.12
CA ILE A 16 -6.09 -16.68 -9.52
C ILE A 16 -7.24 -17.51 -10.11
N SER A 17 -7.92 -16.96 -11.12
CA SER A 17 -9.09 -17.58 -11.75
C SER A 17 -9.00 -17.50 -13.27
N LEU A 18 -9.78 -18.30 -13.97
CA LEU A 18 -9.98 -18.07 -15.41
C LEU A 18 -10.94 -16.90 -15.61
N ASP A 19 -10.79 -16.19 -16.72
CA ASP A 19 -11.82 -15.26 -17.16
C ASP A 19 -13.16 -16.00 -17.35
N ARG A 20 -14.25 -15.24 -17.25
CA ARG A 20 -15.62 -15.78 -17.28
C ARG A 20 -15.91 -16.64 -18.51
N ASP A 21 -15.41 -16.25 -19.68
CA ASP A 21 -15.70 -16.95 -20.93
C ASP A 21 -14.89 -18.24 -21.02
N THR A 22 -13.62 -18.20 -20.61
CA THR A 22 -12.76 -19.39 -20.53
C THR A 22 -13.29 -20.40 -19.50
N GLN A 23 -13.76 -19.94 -18.34
CA GLN A 23 -14.42 -20.80 -17.35
C GLN A 23 -15.70 -21.43 -17.92
N ALA A 24 -16.55 -20.66 -18.60
CA ALA A 24 -17.79 -21.19 -19.18
C ALA A 24 -17.53 -22.28 -20.25
N ARG A 25 -16.48 -22.12 -21.04
CA ARG A 25 -16.05 -23.12 -22.03
C ARG A 25 -15.55 -24.40 -21.35
N LEU A 26 -14.77 -24.26 -20.29
CA LEU A 26 -14.31 -25.40 -19.48
C LEU A 26 -15.51 -26.16 -18.87
N ASP A 27 -16.47 -25.43 -18.29
CA ASP A 27 -17.70 -26.00 -17.70
C ASP A 27 -18.59 -26.70 -18.74
N ALA A 28 -18.58 -26.22 -19.98
CA ALA A 28 -19.26 -26.85 -21.12
C ALA A 28 -18.54 -28.10 -21.66
N GLY A 29 -17.36 -28.45 -21.13
CA GLY A 29 -16.53 -29.56 -21.58
C GLY A 29 -15.79 -29.28 -22.88
N GLU A 30 -15.63 -28.01 -23.26
CA GLU A 30 -14.78 -27.62 -24.38
C GLU A 30 -13.31 -27.80 -24.04
N TYR A 31 -12.48 -27.84 -25.08
CA TYR A 31 -11.04 -27.89 -24.93
C TYR A 31 -10.50 -26.50 -24.55
N VAL A 32 -10.05 -26.41 -23.31
CA VAL A 32 -9.45 -25.23 -22.66
C VAL A 32 -8.16 -25.69 -21.99
N PHE A 33 -7.15 -24.82 -21.95
CA PHE A 33 -5.89 -25.04 -21.24
C PHE A 33 -5.87 -24.19 -19.97
N PRO A 34 -6.48 -24.66 -18.85
CA PRO A 34 -6.54 -23.89 -17.61
C PRO A 34 -5.16 -23.61 -16.99
N GLU A 35 -4.12 -24.32 -17.42
CA GLU A 35 -2.73 -24.09 -17.04
C GLU A 35 -2.05 -22.93 -17.78
N ASP A 36 -2.69 -22.37 -18.82
CA ASP A 36 -2.14 -21.26 -19.59
C ASP A 36 -2.25 -19.95 -18.79
N ALA A 37 -1.13 -19.43 -18.31
CA ALA A 37 -1.06 -18.22 -17.48
C ALA A 37 -1.64 -16.98 -18.18
N GLU A 38 -1.62 -16.92 -19.52
CA GLU A 38 -2.24 -15.80 -20.26
C GLU A 38 -3.77 -15.78 -20.14
N SER A 39 -4.39 -16.89 -19.74
CA SER A 39 -5.83 -17.01 -19.51
C SER A 39 -6.26 -16.73 -18.06
N HIS A 40 -5.29 -16.43 -17.19
CA HIS A 40 -5.54 -16.19 -15.77
C HIS A 40 -5.87 -14.71 -15.53
N GLU A 41 -6.93 -14.49 -14.76
CA GLU A 41 -7.25 -13.23 -14.11
C GLU A 41 -6.89 -13.31 -12.64
N HIS A 42 -6.57 -12.16 -12.04
CA HIS A 42 -6.33 -12.07 -10.61
C HIS A 42 -7.31 -11.12 -9.93
N SER A 43 -7.61 -11.41 -8.67
CA SER A 43 -8.27 -10.47 -7.77
C SER A 43 -7.72 -10.62 -6.36
N ILE A 44 -7.78 -9.56 -5.55
CA ILE A 44 -7.36 -9.62 -4.16
C ILE A 44 -8.58 -9.42 -3.27
N VAL A 45 -8.75 -10.32 -2.31
CA VAL A 45 -9.81 -10.28 -1.31
C VAL A 45 -9.19 -9.94 0.05
N CYS A 46 -9.63 -8.84 0.64
CA CYS A 46 -9.33 -8.54 2.04
C CYS A 46 -10.40 -9.17 2.94
N PRO A 47 -10.06 -10.17 3.78
CA PRO A 47 -11.03 -10.81 4.66
C PRO A 47 -11.50 -9.89 5.81
N TYR A 48 -10.75 -8.82 6.11
CA TYR A 48 -11.10 -7.87 7.16
C TYR A 48 -12.08 -6.81 6.66
N THR A 49 -13.26 -6.76 7.27
CA THR A 49 -14.30 -5.79 6.91
C THR A 49 -14.00 -4.38 7.40
N GLY A 50 -13.24 -4.25 8.50
CA GLY A 50 -12.88 -2.98 9.13
C GLY A 50 -11.70 -2.22 8.50
N GLY A 51 -11.07 -2.79 7.46
CA GLY A 51 -9.82 -2.28 6.90
C GLY A 51 -8.59 -2.98 7.49
N CYS A 52 -7.49 -3.01 6.72
CA CYS A 52 -6.23 -3.64 7.11
C CYS A 52 -5.16 -2.60 7.48
N GLY A 53 -5.50 -1.31 7.46
CA GLY A 53 -4.56 -0.23 7.75
C GLY A 53 -3.75 0.19 6.52
N GLY A 54 -2.72 0.98 6.78
CA GLY A 54 -1.81 1.54 5.78
C GLY A 54 -1.68 3.05 5.98
N TRP A 55 -1.28 3.73 4.91
CA TRP A 55 -1.23 5.18 4.86
C TRP A 55 -1.79 5.69 3.54
N ILE A 56 -2.18 6.95 3.52
CA ILE A 56 -2.68 7.64 2.33
C ILE A 56 -2.10 9.04 2.27
N GLY A 57 -1.87 9.56 1.06
CA GLY A 57 -1.52 10.95 0.87
C GLY A 57 -2.55 11.89 1.51
N GLY A 58 -2.06 12.89 2.25
CA GLY A 58 -2.90 13.94 2.82
C GLY A 58 -3.72 14.63 1.73
N GLN A 59 -5.02 14.82 1.97
CA GLN A 59 -5.95 15.39 0.97
C GLN A 59 -5.91 16.92 0.90
N GLN A 60 -5.21 17.56 1.83
CA GLN A 60 -5.10 19.01 1.93
C GLN A 60 -3.66 19.43 1.61
N PRO A 61 -3.45 20.60 0.98
CA PRO A 61 -2.11 21.15 0.81
C PRO A 61 -1.41 21.30 2.15
N HIS A 62 -0.17 20.80 2.25
CA HIS A 62 0.66 20.94 3.45
C HIS A 62 1.34 22.30 3.43
N GLU A 63 0.75 23.28 4.12
CA GLU A 63 1.25 24.66 4.16
C GLU A 63 1.31 25.17 5.61
N VAL A 64 2.40 25.84 5.97
CA VAL A 64 2.50 26.59 7.24
C VAL A 64 3.02 27.99 6.93
N ASP A 65 2.33 29.02 7.42
CA ASP A 65 2.67 30.43 7.24
C ASP A 65 2.91 30.84 5.76
N GLY A 66 2.09 30.33 4.83
CA GLY A 66 2.21 30.68 3.40
C GLY A 66 3.30 29.91 2.66
N LYS A 67 4.01 29.00 3.32
CA LYS A 67 5.09 28.20 2.72
C LYS A 67 4.62 26.76 2.50
N SER A 68 4.73 26.30 1.27
CA SER A 68 4.40 24.92 0.88
C SER A 68 5.45 23.94 1.42
N ALA A 69 4.97 22.83 1.98
CA ALA A 69 5.75 21.68 2.39
C ALA A 69 5.62 20.53 1.38
N SER A 70 5.04 20.73 0.18
CA SER A 70 4.76 19.63 -0.76
C SER A 70 6.01 18.85 -1.21
N CYS A 71 7.17 19.47 -1.18
CA CYS A 71 8.47 18.86 -1.47
C CYS A 71 9.14 18.23 -0.24
N GLY A 72 8.51 18.27 0.92
CA GLY A 72 8.96 17.54 2.09
C GLY A 72 9.95 18.27 2.99
N PRO A 73 10.62 17.53 3.89
CA PRO A 73 11.43 18.09 4.95
C PRO A 73 12.85 18.49 4.51
N GLU A 74 13.31 18.04 3.35
CA GLU A 74 14.71 18.20 2.91
C GLU A 74 14.90 18.90 1.56
N ASP A 75 13.88 18.97 0.71
CA ASP A 75 14.01 19.53 -0.63
C ASP A 75 13.88 21.04 -0.62
N CYS A 76 14.61 21.74 -1.52
CA CYS A 76 14.67 23.20 -1.61
C CYS A 76 13.63 23.84 -2.56
N ILE A 77 12.99 23.04 -3.41
CA ILE A 77 12.10 23.52 -4.48
C ILE A 77 10.90 22.57 -4.56
N CYS A 78 9.71 23.14 -4.48
CA CYS A 78 8.47 22.38 -4.64
C CYS A 78 8.02 22.32 -6.10
N ASP A 79 7.29 21.25 -6.46
CA ASP A 79 6.84 20.98 -7.84
C ASP A 79 5.92 22.08 -8.41
N ASP A 80 5.29 22.88 -7.55
CA ASP A 80 4.48 24.04 -7.91
C ASP A 80 5.33 25.30 -8.23
N GLY A 81 6.65 25.16 -8.22
CA GLY A 81 7.60 26.25 -8.42
C GLY A 81 7.66 27.24 -7.27
N GLN A 82 6.97 26.97 -6.15
CA GLN A 82 7.17 27.72 -4.92
C GLN A 82 8.53 27.33 -4.33
N PRO A 83 9.30 28.29 -3.81
CA PRO A 83 10.49 27.97 -3.07
C PRO A 83 10.06 27.09 -1.90
N SER A 84 10.71 25.94 -1.74
CA SER A 84 10.72 25.38 -0.41
C SER A 84 11.51 26.35 0.47
N CYS A 85 11.09 26.34 1.70
CA CYS A 85 11.65 26.95 2.88
C CYS A 85 13.18 26.81 3.12
N LEU A 86 13.96 26.09 2.30
CA LEU A 86 15.43 26.12 2.32
C LEU A 86 16.02 27.30 1.55
N GLY A 87 15.41 28.49 1.74
CA GLY A 87 15.72 29.71 0.99
C GLY A 87 17.22 29.95 0.80
N GLU A 88 17.57 30.62 -0.31
CA GLU A 88 18.93 31.06 -0.64
C GLU A 88 19.72 31.47 0.62
N ASP A 89 20.75 30.69 0.95
CA ASP A 89 21.72 30.87 2.04
C ASP A 89 21.32 31.83 3.19
N GLY A 90 20.78 31.28 4.29
CA GLY A 90 20.71 31.97 5.59
C GLY A 90 19.33 32.38 6.09
N GLY A 91 18.24 31.87 5.48
CA GLY A 91 16.89 31.99 6.02
C GLY A 91 16.62 31.08 7.22
N GLU A 92 15.64 31.44 8.05
CA GLU A 92 15.13 30.54 9.10
C GLU A 92 14.39 29.36 8.45
N HIS A 93 14.85 28.15 8.78
CA HIS A 93 14.21 26.91 8.37
C HIS A 93 12.75 26.88 8.81
N PRO A 94 11.86 26.28 8.02
CA PRO A 94 10.48 26.10 8.44
C PRO A 94 10.41 25.14 9.65
N PRO A 95 9.24 25.05 10.30
CA PRO A 95 9.09 24.13 11.43
C PRO A 95 9.12 22.63 11.04
N TRP A 96 8.86 22.27 9.78
CA TRP A 96 8.87 20.87 9.33
C TRP A 96 10.21 20.41 8.72
N TYR A 97 11.22 21.28 8.70
CA TYR A 97 12.53 20.93 8.14
C TYR A 97 13.24 19.89 8.98
N ASP A 98 13.85 18.92 8.31
CA ASP A 98 14.53 17.78 8.97
C ASP A 98 13.58 17.01 9.93
N GLN A 99 12.27 17.03 9.64
CA GLN A 99 11.25 16.28 10.37
C GLN A 99 10.56 15.29 9.43
N GLU A 100 10.77 13.98 9.64
CA GLU A 100 10.00 12.96 8.92
C GLU A 100 8.54 12.89 9.41
N ASP A 101 8.27 13.28 10.65
CA ASP A 101 6.92 13.38 11.22
C ASP A 101 6.60 14.85 11.55
N PHE A 102 5.51 15.38 10.99
CA PHE A 102 5.08 16.75 11.26
C PHE A 102 3.56 16.89 11.30
N GLU A 103 3.06 17.72 12.23
CA GLU A 103 1.63 17.99 12.36
C GLU A 103 1.20 19.09 11.39
N PHE A 104 0.40 18.73 10.39
CA PHE A 104 -0.29 19.68 9.52
C PHE A 104 -1.78 19.65 9.84
N HIS A 105 -2.39 20.83 10.00
CA HIS A 105 -3.84 20.98 10.21
C HIS A 105 -4.37 20.19 11.44
N GLY A 106 -3.53 19.97 12.47
CA GLY A 106 -3.89 19.19 13.65
C GLY A 106 -3.85 17.67 13.46
N VAL A 107 -3.27 17.19 12.35
CA VAL A 107 -3.10 15.77 12.04
C VAL A 107 -1.63 15.47 11.84
N MET A 108 -1.13 14.43 12.52
CA MET A 108 0.24 13.96 12.33
C MET A 108 0.39 13.36 10.93
N HIS A 109 1.36 13.86 10.18
CA HIS A 109 1.76 13.30 8.89
C HIS A 109 3.17 12.75 8.97
N THR A 110 3.43 11.70 8.19
CA THR A 110 4.76 11.13 7.98
C THR A 110 5.17 11.35 6.52
N TRP A 111 6.32 11.95 6.29
CA TRP A 111 6.94 12.08 4.99
C TRP A 111 7.38 10.70 4.48
N ARG A 112 6.98 10.34 3.27
CA ARG A 112 7.40 9.12 2.58
C ARG A 112 7.92 9.47 1.21
N HIS A 113 9.19 9.12 0.95
CA HIS A 113 9.84 9.46 -0.31
C HIS A 113 9.07 8.88 -1.51
N GLY A 114 8.68 9.75 -2.44
CA GLY A 114 7.87 9.37 -3.61
C GLY A 114 6.34 9.44 -3.39
N HIS A 115 5.88 9.62 -2.14
CA HIS A 115 4.44 9.68 -1.79
C HIS A 115 4.02 10.96 -1.07
N GLY A 116 4.98 11.75 -0.61
CA GLY A 116 4.75 13.02 0.05
C GLY A 116 4.37 12.86 1.52
N TRP A 117 3.61 13.81 2.06
CA TRP A 117 3.09 13.75 3.42
C TRP A 117 1.86 12.84 3.51
N THR A 118 1.98 11.79 4.31
CA THR A 118 0.99 10.73 4.43
C THR A 118 0.37 10.68 5.82
N VAL A 119 -0.86 10.22 5.93
CA VAL A 119 -1.56 10.00 7.21
C VAL A 119 -1.96 8.53 7.35
N PRO A 120 -2.15 8.02 8.58
CA PRO A 120 -2.70 6.70 8.79
C PRO A 120 -4.03 6.53 8.07
N TYR A 121 -4.17 5.40 7.36
CA TYR A 121 -5.37 5.03 6.65
C TYR A 121 -5.97 3.78 7.28
N ASP A 122 -7.15 3.91 7.89
CA ASP A 122 -7.83 2.78 8.56
C ASP A 122 -8.58 1.87 7.58
N GLY A 123 -8.54 2.12 6.27
CA GLY A 123 -9.21 1.28 5.28
C GLY A 123 -8.33 0.12 4.78
N CYS A 124 -8.61 -0.36 3.57
CA CYS A 124 -7.83 -1.44 2.95
C CYS A 124 -7.34 -0.97 1.58
N ILE A 125 -6.01 -0.96 1.38
CA ILE A 125 -5.39 -0.48 0.14
C ILE A 125 -5.91 -1.20 -1.10
N VAL A 126 -6.17 -2.50 -0.96
CA VAL A 126 -6.76 -3.33 -2.01
C VAL A 126 -8.13 -2.82 -2.46
N ARG A 127 -8.93 -2.28 -1.53
CA ARG A 127 -10.26 -1.73 -1.83
C ARG A 127 -10.20 -0.28 -2.33
N TYR A 128 -9.13 0.44 -2.03
CA TYR A 128 -9.06 1.89 -2.26
C TYR A 128 -8.61 2.24 -3.67
N ASN A 129 -7.54 1.62 -4.21
CA ASN A 129 -6.99 2.09 -5.48
C ASN A 129 -6.11 1.09 -6.26
N SER A 130 -6.16 -0.21 -5.93
CA SER A 130 -5.26 -1.22 -6.54
C SER A 130 -3.78 -0.81 -6.62
N SER A 131 -3.34 0.10 -5.75
CA SER A 131 -2.00 0.70 -5.77
C SER A 131 -1.03 -0.16 -4.97
N TYR A 132 -1.00 -1.44 -5.33
CA TYR A 132 -0.13 -2.45 -4.75
C TYR A 132 0.55 -3.22 -5.88
N ASP A 133 1.76 -3.67 -5.63
CA ASP A 133 2.45 -4.60 -6.51
C ASP A 133 2.09 -6.05 -6.14
N LEU A 134 1.88 -6.88 -7.15
CA LEU A 134 1.64 -8.31 -6.96
C LEU A 134 2.95 -9.03 -6.59
N PRO A 135 2.87 -10.23 -5.98
CA PRO A 135 4.04 -11.06 -5.77
C PRO A 135 4.79 -11.29 -7.08
N TYR A 136 6.13 -11.30 -7.06
CA TYR A 136 6.95 -11.46 -8.28
C TYR A 136 6.57 -12.69 -9.12
N GLU A 137 6.17 -13.77 -8.46
CA GLU A 137 5.86 -15.08 -9.05
C GLU A 137 4.34 -15.30 -9.22
N TYR A 138 3.52 -14.24 -9.24
CA TYR A 138 2.06 -14.38 -9.29
C TYR A 138 1.54 -15.04 -10.58
N ASP A 139 2.25 -14.86 -11.69
CA ASP A 139 1.94 -15.41 -13.02
C ASP A 139 2.26 -16.90 -13.14
N GLU A 140 3.06 -17.44 -12.21
CA GLU A 140 3.37 -18.87 -12.11
C GLU A 140 2.43 -19.61 -11.14
N LEU A 141 1.54 -18.89 -10.45
CA LEU A 141 0.64 -19.49 -9.48
C LEU A 141 -0.45 -20.32 -10.16
N PRO A 142 -0.79 -21.51 -9.63
CA PRO A 142 -1.93 -22.26 -10.13
C PRO A 142 -3.25 -21.55 -9.81
N LEU A 143 -4.31 -21.90 -10.55
CA LEU A 143 -5.67 -21.46 -10.23
C LEU A 143 -6.02 -21.78 -8.77
N GLY A 144 -6.66 -20.83 -8.09
CA GLY A 144 -7.09 -20.99 -6.71
C GLY A 144 -6.81 -19.77 -5.82
N GLU A 145 -6.91 -20.00 -4.51
CA GLU A 145 -6.71 -18.99 -3.47
C GLU A 145 -5.31 -19.10 -2.87
N HIS A 146 -4.61 -17.97 -2.81
CA HIS A 146 -3.23 -17.86 -2.30
C HIS A 146 -3.17 -16.79 -1.23
N GLU A 147 -2.69 -17.15 -0.04
CA GLU A 147 -2.51 -16.18 1.05
C GLU A 147 -1.31 -15.28 0.74
N VAL A 148 -1.52 -13.97 0.83
CA VAL A 148 -0.50 -12.93 0.63
C VAL A 148 -0.54 -11.93 1.78
N ASP A 149 0.61 -11.46 2.24
CA ASP A 149 0.71 -10.38 3.22
C ASP A 149 0.97 -9.05 2.51
N ALA A 150 0.48 -7.96 3.12
CA ALA A 150 0.77 -6.61 2.65
C ALA A 150 2.01 -6.08 3.36
N GLU A 151 3.12 -5.98 2.63
CA GLU A 151 4.32 -5.33 3.11
C GLU A 151 4.34 -3.88 2.63
N TRP A 152 4.47 -2.96 3.58
CA TRP A 152 4.59 -1.54 3.32
C TRP A 152 6.03 -1.10 3.50
N ASP A 153 6.57 -0.44 2.50
CA ASP A 153 7.82 0.30 2.61
C ASP A 153 7.60 1.78 2.31
N ASP A 154 8.69 2.53 2.19
CA ASP A 154 8.62 3.97 1.93
C ASP A 154 8.23 4.28 0.48
N THR A 155 8.20 3.28 -0.41
CA THR A 155 7.91 3.38 -1.84
C THR A 155 6.56 2.80 -2.25
N GLY A 156 5.89 2.04 -1.38
CA GLY A 156 4.54 1.54 -1.67
C GLY A 156 4.12 0.35 -0.83
N CYS A 157 3.13 -0.37 -1.35
CA CYS A 157 2.66 -1.64 -0.79
C CYS A 157 2.97 -2.75 -1.78
N THR A 158 3.71 -3.75 -1.35
CA THR A 158 3.94 -4.99 -2.12
C THR A 158 3.17 -6.13 -1.44
N LEU A 159 2.48 -6.94 -2.24
CA LEU A 159 1.90 -8.18 -1.76
C LEU A 159 2.93 -9.30 -1.86
N VAL A 160 3.15 -10.03 -0.77
CA VAL A 160 4.14 -11.11 -0.70
C VAL A 160 3.46 -12.42 -0.35
N LEU A 161 3.78 -13.49 -1.07
CA LEU A 161 3.22 -14.81 -0.81
C LEU A 161 3.61 -15.31 0.58
N VAL A 162 2.61 -15.75 1.34
CA VAL A 162 2.85 -16.37 2.64
C VAL A 162 3.34 -17.80 2.42
N PRO A 163 4.55 -18.17 2.87
CA PRO A 163 5.04 -19.54 2.72
C PRO A 163 4.17 -20.52 3.50
N GLU A 164 3.94 -21.73 2.97
CA GLU A 164 3.14 -22.78 3.64
C GLU A 164 3.56 -23.06 5.09
N ALA A 165 4.87 -22.96 5.39
CA ALA A 165 5.38 -23.12 6.75
C ALA A 165 4.91 -22.01 7.71
N ALA A 166 4.71 -20.78 7.21
CA ALA A 166 4.19 -19.66 7.98
C ALA A 166 2.67 -19.77 8.19
N LYS A 167 1.92 -20.24 7.17
CA LYS A 167 0.47 -20.48 7.27
C LYS A 167 0.11 -21.43 8.41
N GLN A 168 0.86 -22.53 8.57
CA GLN A 168 0.63 -23.52 9.63
C GLN A 168 0.85 -22.96 11.04
N THR A 169 1.71 -21.94 11.17
CA THR A 169 2.00 -21.30 12.46
C THR A 169 0.86 -20.36 12.87
N ARG A 170 0.22 -19.67 11.92
CA ARG A 170 -0.94 -18.78 12.18
C ARG A 170 -2.19 -19.55 12.61
N VAL A 171 -2.42 -20.76 12.07
CA VAL A 171 -3.56 -21.62 12.48
C VAL A 171 -3.45 -22.09 13.94
N LEU A 172 -2.24 -22.20 14.48
CA LEU A 172 -2.01 -22.67 15.85
C LEU A 172 -2.10 -21.56 16.91
N ASN A 173 -2.18 -20.30 16.49
CA ASN A 173 -2.40 -19.15 17.37
C ASN A 173 -3.40 -18.18 16.69
N PRO A 174 -4.69 -18.54 16.62
CA PRO A 174 -5.72 -17.55 16.30
C PRO A 174 -5.69 -16.53 17.43
N GLN A 175 -5.20 -15.32 17.14
CA GLN A 175 -4.92 -14.32 18.17
C GLN A 175 -6.14 -14.08 19.09
N VAL A 176 -5.86 -14.15 20.39
CA VAL A 176 -6.72 -13.73 21.51
C VAL A 176 -6.78 -12.22 21.58
#